data_AF-A0A5C7UHJ0-F1
#
_entry.id   AF-A0A5C7UHJ0-F1
#
_cell.length_a   1.000
_cell.length_b   1.000
_cell.length_c   1.000
_cell.angle_alpha   90.00
_cell.angle_beta   90.00
_cell.angle_gamma   90.00
#
_symmetry.space_group_name_H-M   'P 1'
#
loop_
_entity.id
_entity.type
_entity.pdbx_description
1 polymer ?
#
loop_
_entity_poly.entity_id
_entity_poly.type
_entity_poly.pdbx_seq_one_letter_code
_entity_poly.pdbx_strand_id
1 'polypeptide(L)'
;MKKTVMIVTIPATTEHNGFMSATYEISDNCPVCGKPRGKIFGTFSFDGSRRMNVDGWDNECGHVDKYSDVRKEGKRVAYKKPTEYGKYATTVSSQPPTTDQENTHAGNHISTNKMSL
;
A
#
# COMPACT_ATOMS: atom_id res chain seq x y z
N MET A 1 -9.79 -7.22 -31.72
CA MET A 1 -8.62 -7.47 -30.85
C MET A 1 -9.14 -7.98 -29.51
N LYS A 2 -8.56 -9.05 -28.95
CA LYS A 2 -8.94 -9.50 -27.60
C LYS A 2 -8.48 -8.44 -26.62
N LYS A 3 -9.40 -7.87 -25.83
CA LYS A 3 -9.05 -7.01 -24.70
C LYS A 3 -8.42 -7.91 -23.64
N THR A 4 -7.14 -7.71 -23.36
CA THR A 4 -6.46 -8.44 -22.32
C THR A 4 -6.80 -7.79 -20.98
N VAL A 5 -6.97 -8.62 -19.95
CA VAL A 5 -7.45 -8.20 -18.63
C VAL A 5 -6.60 -8.80 -17.53
N MET A 6 -6.55 -8.12 -16.39
CA MET A 6 -5.96 -8.62 -15.15
C MET A 6 -7.00 -8.60 -14.03
N ILE A 7 -6.85 -9.52 -13.08
CA ILE A 7 -7.75 -9.66 -11.92
C ILE A 7 -7.01 -9.12 -10.69
N VAL A 8 -7.59 -8.14 -10.01
CA VAL A 8 -6.99 -7.50 -8.83
C VAL A 8 -7.98 -7.42 -7.67
N THR A 9 -7.49 -7.59 -6.46
CA THR A 9 -8.24 -7.42 -5.21
C THR A 9 -7.75 -6.15 -4.52
N ILE A 10 -8.63 -5.15 -4.45
CA ILE A 10 -8.31 -3.84 -3.88
C ILE A 10 -9.31 -3.47 -2.78
N PRO A 11 -9.14 -2.36 -2.05
CA PRO A 11 -10.17 -1.88 -1.15
C PRO A 11 -11.49 -1.63 -1.88
N ALA A 12 -12.59 -2.16 -1.36
CA ALA A 12 -13.92 -1.97 -1.91
C ALA A 12 -14.41 -0.52 -1.76
N THR A 13 -13.89 0.18 -0.75
CA THR A 13 -14.17 1.57 -0.41
C THR A 13 -12.89 2.22 0.15
N THR A 14 -12.89 3.54 0.33
CA THR A 14 -11.80 4.29 0.96
C THR A 14 -11.65 3.88 2.44
N GLU A 15 -12.75 3.94 3.19
CA GLU A 15 -12.80 3.53 4.61
C GLU A 15 -13.07 2.03 4.71
N HIS A 16 -12.06 1.21 4.41
CA HIS A 16 -12.24 -0.23 4.29
C HIS A 16 -12.28 -0.98 5.64
N ASN A 17 -12.03 -0.28 6.76
CA ASN A 17 -12.06 -0.83 8.12
C ASN A 17 -11.19 -2.08 8.33
N GLY A 18 -10.21 -2.32 7.45
CA GLY A 18 -9.34 -3.51 7.48
C GLY A 18 -9.93 -4.80 6.86
N PHE A 19 -11.19 -4.81 6.41
CA PHE A 19 -11.85 -6.04 5.93
C PHE A 19 -12.61 -5.90 4.60
N MET A 20 -12.92 -4.68 4.16
CA MET A 20 -13.74 -4.48 2.95
C MET A 20 -12.88 -4.46 1.68
N SER A 21 -12.61 -5.64 1.12
CA SER A 21 -11.98 -5.82 -0.19
C SER A 21 -13.00 -6.22 -1.27
N ALA A 22 -12.65 -5.99 -2.54
CA ALA A 22 -13.40 -6.48 -3.68
C ALA A 22 -12.45 -6.80 -4.84
N THR A 23 -12.80 -7.84 -5.60
CA THR A 23 -12.02 -8.29 -6.77
C THR A 23 -12.63 -7.73 -8.06
N TYR A 24 -11.77 -7.18 -8.92
CA TYR A 24 -12.14 -6.55 -10.18
C TYR A 24 -11.36 -7.16 -11.33
N GLU A 25 -12.04 -7.31 -12.47
CA GLU A 25 -11.41 -7.48 -13.77
C GLU A 25 -11.22 -6.11 -14.41
N ILE A 26 -9.97 -5.75 -14.71
CA ILE A 26 -9.56 -4.47 -15.30
C ILE A 26 -8.69 -4.70 -16.54
N SER A 27 -8.49 -3.68 -17.38
CA SER A 27 -7.55 -3.78 -18.51
C SER A 27 -6.15 -4.14 -18.02
N ASP A 28 -5.35 -4.82 -18.82
CA ASP A 28 -3.92 -4.96 -18.56
C ASP A 28 -3.09 -3.73 -18.98
N ASN A 29 -3.73 -2.62 -19.35
CA ASN A 29 -3.08 -1.41 -19.84
C ASN A 29 -3.38 -0.22 -18.92
N CYS A 30 -2.40 0.66 -18.77
CA CYS A 30 -2.52 1.91 -18.06
C CYS A 30 -3.60 2.79 -18.73
N PRO A 31 -4.61 3.28 -17.99
CA PRO A 31 -5.70 4.06 -18.56
C PRO A 31 -5.26 5.44 -19.03
N VAL A 32 -4.07 5.89 -18.64
CA VAL A 32 -3.51 7.21 -19.00
C VAL A 32 -2.74 7.15 -20.32
N CYS A 33 -1.90 6.14 -20.54
CA CYS A 33 -0.99 6.09 -21.70
C CYS A 33 -1.12 4.83 -22.57
N GLY A 34 -1.95 3.85 -22.18
CA GLY A 34 -2.18 2.62 -22.93
C GLY A 34 -1.05 1.59 -22.89
N LYS A 35 0.10 1.88 -22.25
CA LYS A 35 1.18 0.90 -22.02
C LYS A 35 0.73 -0.18 -21.03
N PRO A 36 1.32 -1.39 -21.05
CA PRO A 36 0.98 -2.44 -20.10
C PRO A 36 1.13 -1.98 -18.64
N ARG A 37 0.19 -2.42 -17.79
CA ARG A 37 0.29 -2.33 -16.33
C ARG A 37 1.39 -3.25 -15.82
N GLY A 38 1.92 -2.92 -14.64
CA GLY A 38 2.92 -3.71 -13.95
C GLY A 38 2.45 -5.10 -13.54
N LYS A 39 3.40 -5.95 -13.16
CA LYS A 39 3.11 -7.25 -12.55
C LYS A 39 2.47 -7.05 -11.17
N ILE A 40 1.43 -7.82 -10.88
CA ILE A 40 0.77 -7.82 -9.57
C ILE A 40 1.69 -8.40 -8.50
N PHE A 41 1.72 -7.76 -7.33
CA PHE A 41 2.29 -8.26 -6.09
C PHE A 41 1.33 -8.01 -4.90
N GLY A 42 1.49 -8.77 -3.82
CA GLY A 42 0.72 -8.55 -2.59
C GLY A 42 1.25 -7.37 -1.80
N THR A 43 0.36 -6.51 -1.29
CA THR A 43 0.68 -5.35 -0.46
C THR A 43 -0.41 -5.09 0.58
N PHE A 44 -0.28 -4.00 1.34
CA PHE A 44 -1.25 -3.58 2.35
C PHE A 44 -1.89 -2.23 2.00
N SER A 45 -3.21 -2.14 2.17
CA SER A 45 -3.93 -0.87 2.29
C SER A 45 -4.15 -0.53 3.75
N PHE A 46 -4.01 0.75 4.09
CA PHE A 46 -4.21 1.27 5.44
C PHE A 46 -5.38 2.24 5.48
N ASP A 47 -6.20 2.11 6.53
CA ASP A 47 -7.29 3.00 6.90
C ASP A 47 -7.13 3.30 8.40
N GLY A 48 -6.42 4.39 8.70
CA GLY A 48 -5.86 4.64 10.03
C GLY A 48 -4.87 3.54 10.44
N SER A 49 -5.09 2.94 11.61
CA SER A 49 -4.28 1.81 12.12
C SER A 49 -4.70 0.44 11.56
N ARG A 50 -5.75 0.38 10.73
CA ARG A 50 -6.29 -0.88 10.21
C ARG A 50 -5.62 -1.23 8.90
N ARG A 51 -5.14 -2.47 8.78
CA ARG A 51 -4.46 -2.99 7.58
C ARG A 51 -5.31 -4.03 6.86
N MET A 52 -5.19 -4.10 5.53
CA MET A 52 -5.86 -5.11 4.70
C MET A 52 -4.94 -5.58 3.57
N ASN A 53 -4.87 -6.89 3.34
CA ASN A 53 -4.15 -7.47 2.20
C ASN A 53 -4.86 -7.10 0.89
N VAL A 54 -4.10 -6.56 -0.06
CA VAL A 54 -4.58 -6.16 -1.39
C VAL A 54 -3.51 -6.45 -2.44
N ASP A 55 -3.90 -6.36 -3.70
CA ASP A 55 -3.01 -6.41 -4.84
C ASP A 55 -2.48 -5.01 -5.17
N GLY A 56 -1.18 -4.91 -5.42
CA GLY A 56 -0.48 -3.73 -5.92
C GLY A 56 0.29 -4.06 -7.20
N TRP A 57 0.67 -3.03 -7.95
CA TRP A 57 1.50 -3.15 -9.15
C TRP A 57 2.20 -1.82 -9.41
N ASP A 58 3.37 -1.88 -10.02
CA ASP A 58 4.15 -0.70 -10.41
C ASP A 58 4.17 -0.56 -11.93
N ASN A 59 3.56 0.51 -12.43
CA ASN A 59 3.56 0.78 -13.86
C ASN A 59 4.92 1.36 -14.28
N GLU A 60 5.63 0.68 -15.20
CA GLU A 60 6.89 1.20 -15.78
C GLU A 60 6.73 2.57 -16.44
N CYS A 61 5.51 2.92 -16.86
CA CYS A 61 5.20 4.24 -17.41
C CYS A 61 5.19 5.38 -16.37
N GLY A 62 5.30 5.07 -15.08
CA GLY A 62 5.34 6.05 -13.98
C GLY A 62 3.98 6.58 -13.52
N HIS A 63 2.88 6.26 -14.20
CA HIS A 63 1.55 6.65 -13.76
C HIS A 63 1.05 5.78 -12.60
N VAL A 64 0.44 6.43 -11.61
CA VAL A 64 -0.17 5.75 -10.45
C VAL A 64 -1.63 5.42 -10.74
N ASP A 65 -2.01 4.17 -10.50
CA ASP A 65 -3.40 3.73 -10.57
C ASP A 65 -4.07 3.93 -9.21
N LYS A 66 -4.99 4.89 -9.12
CA LYS A 66 -5.78 5.09 -7.90
C LYS A 66 -6.84 4.00 -7.78
N TYR A 67 -7.03 3.46 -6.58
CA TYR A 67 -8.10 2.49 -6.32
C TYR A 67 -9.50 3.01 -6.70
N SER A 68 -9.75 4.32 -6.58
CA SER A 68 -11.01 4.92 -7.04
C SER A 68 -11.26 4.71 -8.54
N ASP A 69 -10.21 4.77 -9.34
CA ASP A 69 -10.32 4.68 -10.80
C ASP A 69 -10.38 3.22 -11.24
N VAL A 70 -9.65 2.33 -10.57
CA VAL A 70 -9.77 0.87 -10.70
C VAL A 70 -11.21 0.41 -10.43
N ARG A 71 -11.86 0.94 -9.37
CA ARG A 71 -13.27 0.62 -9.07
C ARG A 71 -14.25 1.12 -10.12
N LYS A 72 -13.95 2.23 -10.81
CA LYS A 72 -14.79 2.79 -11.89
C LYS A 72 -14.62 2.04 -13.20
N GLU A 73 -13.38 1.68 -13.54
CA GLU A 73 -13.05 0.94 -14.76
C GLU A 73 -13.50 -0.52 -14.66
N GLY A 74 -13.29 -1.13 -13.50
CA GLY A 74 -13.35 -2.57 -13.33
C GLY A 74 -14.75 -3.13 -13.20
N LYS A 75 -14.92 -4.34 -13.73
CA LYS A 75 -16.09 -5.16 -13.46
C LYS A 75 -15.83 -6.00 -12.22
N ARG A 76 -16.71 -5.90 -11.21
CA ARG A 76 -16.63 -6.80 -10.05
C ARG A 76 -16.77 -8.25 -10.49
N VAL A 77 -15.92 -9.10 -9.96
CA VAL A 77 -15.92 -10.55 -10.19
C VAL A 77 -15.88 -11.28 -8.85
N ALA A 78 -16.25 -12.56 -8.87
CA ALA A 78 -16.07 -13.41 -7.69
C ALA A 78 -14.59 -13.45 -7.31
N TYR A 79 -14.30 -13.43 -6.00
CA TYR A 79 -12.94 -13.56 -5.49
C TYR A 79 -12.29 -14.82 -6.06
N LYS A 80 -11.12 -14.65 -6.68
CA LYS A 80 -10.21 -15.74 -7.02
C LYS A 80 -9.05 -15.66 -6.05
N LYS A 81 -8.69 -16.79 -5.41
CA LYS A 81 -7.50 -16.85 -4.55
C LYS A 81 -6.31 -16.25 -5.31
N PRO A 82 -5.49 -15.36 -4.69
CA PRO A 82 -4.27 -14.87 -5.29
C PRO A 82 -3.47 -16.07 -5.80
N THR A 83 -3.12 -16.06 -7.07
CA THR A 83 -2.24 -17.08 -7.64
C THR A 83 -0.89 -16.95 -6.96
N GLU A 84 -0.63 -17.78 -5.95
CA GLU A 84 0.70 -18.24 -5.49
C GLU A 84 1.79 -17.20 -5.10
N TYR A 85 1.49 -15.93 -4.79
CA TYR A 85 2.53 -14.99 -4.31
C TYR A 85 2.34 -14.48 -2.85
N GLY A 86 1.33 -14.98 -2.14
CA GLY A 86 1.10 -14.68 -0.72
C GLY A 86 2.05 -15.37 0.28
N LYS A 87 3.12 -16.03 -0.17
CA LYS A 87 4.06 -16.78 0.71
C LYS A 87 4.90 -15.87 1.64
N TYR A 88 4.88 -14.55 1.45
CA TYR A 88 5.65 -13.59 2.26
C TYR A 88 4.80 -12.72 3.21
N ALA A 89 3.47 -12.85 3.21
CA ALA A 89 2.60 -12.02 4.04
C ALA A 89 2.40 -12.55 5.48
N THR A 90 3.04 -13.66 5.88
CA THR A 90 2.79 -14.31 7.18
C THR A 90 4.03 -14.49 8.07
N THR A 91 5.20 -13.94 7.73
CA THR A 91 6.44 -14.18 8.50
C THR A 91 7.17 -12.93 9.02
N VAL A 92 6.51 -11.77 9.14
CA VAL A 92 7.10 -10.66 9.91
C VAL A 92 6.14 -10.13 10.97
N SER A 93 6.41 -10.62 12.17
CA SER A 93 6.28 -9.99 13.49
C SER A 93 4.90 -9.54 13.97
N SER A 94 4.29 -10.46 14.70
CA SER A 94 3.61 -10.18 15.96
C SER A 94 4.59 -9.68 17.03
N GLN A 95 4.81 -8.37 17.15
CA GLN A 95 5.16 -7.72 18.43
C GLN A 95 4.66 -6.26 18.46
N PRO A 96 3.90 -5.83 19.48
CA PRO A 96 3.70 -4.41 19.75
C PRO A 96 5.02 -3.77 20.20
N PRO A 97 5.29 -2.48 19.94
CA PRO A 97 6.46 -1.81 20.50
C PRO A 97 6.27 -1.73 22.03
N THR A 98 7.03 -2.54 22.75
CA THR A 98 7.18 -2.44 24.21
C THR A 98 8.44 -1.65 24.54
N THR A 99 8.25 -0.73 25.50
CA THR A 99 9.18 -0.17 26.49
C THR A 99 10.24 0.84 26.05
N ASP A 100 10.07 2.03 26.63
CA ASP A 100 11.06 3.02 27.05
C ASP A 100 12.50 2.51 27.19
N GLN A 101 13.44 3.21 26.55
CA GLN A 101 14.77 3.45 27.12
C GLN A 101 15.32 4.81 26.69
N GLU A 102 15.77 5.55 27.71
CA GLU A 102 16.47 6.83 27.68
C GLU A 102 17.66 6.85 26.71
N ASN A 103 17.87 7.99 26.05
CA ASN A 103 19.22 8.48 25.75
C ASN A 103 19.16 9.98 25.38
N THR A 104 19.19 10.83 26.40
CA THR A 104 19.63 12.23 26.25
C THR A 104 21.14 12.23 26.04
N HIS A 105 21.58 12.44 24.80
CA HIS A 105 22.99 12.64 24.48
C HIS A 105 23.43 14.04 24.91
N ALA A 106 24.53 14.09 25.64
CA ALA A 106 25.18 15.30 26.11
C ALA A 106 25.79 16.11 24.96
N GLY A 107 25.78 17.44 25.13
CA GLY A 107 26.81 18.33 24.58
C GLY A 107 26.28 19.54 23.81
N ASN A 108 26.23 20.71 24.47
CA ASN A 108 26.95 21.87 23.94
C ASN A 108 27.11 23.02 24.95
N HIS A 109 28.39 23.38 25.13
CA HIS A 109 28.97 24.71 25.31
C HIS A 109 28.47 25.64 26.43
N ILE A 110 29.30 25.72 27.46
CA ILE A 110 29.46 26.88 28.33
C ILE A 110 30.07 28.02 27.50
N SER A 111 29.39 29.16 27.44
CA SER A 111 30.00 30.46 27.12
C SER A 111 29.60 31.43 28.22
N THR A 112 30.57 31.84 29.03
CA THR A 112 30.41 32.77 30.14
C THR A 112 30.37 34.21 29.62
N ASN A 113 29.26 34.91 29.82
CA ASN A 113 29.23 36.37 29.85
C ASN A 113 28.89 36.82 31.28
N LYS A 114 29.91 37.31 32.00
CA LYS A 114 29.75 38.09 33.24
C LYS A 114 29.37 39.51 32.84
N MET A 115 28.12 39.90 33.06
CA MET A 115 27.71 41.30 33.16
C MET A 115 27.92 41.78 34.59
N SER A 116 28.55 42.95 34.69
CA SER A 116 28.83 43.72 35.90
C SER A 116 27.59 44.08 36.69
N LEU A 117 27.72 44.08 38.01
CA LEU A 117 27.26 45.13 38.93
C LEU A 117 28.28 45.24 40.06
#